data_AF-A0A060CFQ5-F1
#
_entry.id   AF-A0A060CFQ5-F1
#
_cell.length_a   1.000
_cell.length_b   1.000
_cell.length_c   1.000
_cell.angle_alpha   90.00
_cell.angle_beta   90.00
_cell.angle_gamma   90.00
#
_symmetry.space_group_name_H-M   'P 1'
#
loop_
_entity.id
_entity.type
_entity.pdbx_description
1 polymer ?
#
loop_
_entity_poly.entity_id
_entity_poly.type
_entity_poly.pdbx_seq_one_letter_code
_entity_poly.pdbx_strand_id
1 'polypeptide(L)'
;DPSTWETYQRVNQLFAKALEPLIHDGDVVWIQDYHLMLLPQMLRDRFPKLPIGWFLHVPFPSPEIYRSLPWSREILEGVLGADLVGFHTVDYARNFVSSVQLLLDISCDDEGHVPDAGVPERNC
;
A
#
# COMPACT_ATOMS: atom_id res chain seq x y z
N ASP A 1 -5.81 -12.54 15.98
CA ASP A 1 -6.30 -11.97 17.25
C ASP A 1 -6.53 -10.48 17.04
N PRO A 2 -7.71 -9.91 17.34
CA PRO A 2 -7.95 -8.48 17.18
C PRO A 2 -6.90 -7.59 17.86
N SER A 3 -6.37 -8.01 19.02
CA SER A 3 -5.36 -7.22 19.75
C SER A 3 -4.04 -7.07 18.97
N THR A 4 -3.65 -8.08 18.18
CA THR A 4 -2.43 -8.03 17.36
C THR A 4 -2.61 -7.11 16.16
N TRP A 5 -3.82 -7.04 15.60
CA TRP A 5 -4.15 -6.12 14.51
C TRP A 5 -4.19 -4.66 14.96
N GLU A 6 -4.79 -4.37 16.11
CA GLU A 6 -4.76 -3.04 16.70
C GLU A 6 -3.33 -2.58 16.97
N THR A 7 -2.47 -3.51 17.43
CA THR A 7 -1.03 -3.24 17.61
C THR A 7 -0.35 -2.94 16.28
N TYR A 8 -0.62 -3.72 15.23
CA TYR A 8 -0.07 -3.49 13.89
C TYR A 8 -0.45 -2.11 13.32
N GLN A 9 -1.73 -1.73 13.45
CA GLN A 9 -2.22 -0.39 13.10
C GLN A 9 -1.51 0.70 13.91
N ARG A 10 -1.42 0.53 15.23
CA ARG A 10 -0.77 1.48 16.13
C ARG A 10 0.70 1.69 15.76
N VAL A 11 1.43 0.62 15.42
CA VAL A 11 2.82 0.73 14.98
C VAL A 11 2.92 1.54 13.69
N ASN A 12 2.09 1.23 12.68
CA ASN A 12 2.06 2.02 11.44
C ASN A 12 1.75 3.52 11.70
N GLN A 13 0.82 3.81 12.61
CA GLN A 13 0.53 5.19 13.02
C GLN A 13 1.70 5.89 13.72
N LEU A 14 2.50 5.16 14.51
CA LEU A 14 3.70 5.71 15.15
C LEU A 14 4.76 6.08 14.10
N PHE A 15 4.94 5.26 13.07
CA PHE A 15 5.81 5.59 11.94
C PHE A 15 5.31 6.83 11.18
N ALA A 16 4.01 6.90 10.88
CA ALA A 16 3.43 8.07 10.22
C ALA A 16 3.66 9.37 11.01
N LYS A 17 3.47 9.33 12.34
CA LYS A 17 3.71 10.47 13.23
C LYS A 17 5.19 10.84 13.35
N ALA A 18 6.08 9.87 13.32
CA ALA A 18 7.52 10.11 13.40
C ALA A 18 8.06 10.75 12.10
N LEU A 19 7.48 10.41 10.94
CA LEU A 19 7.84 10.99 9.65
C LEU A 19 7.26 12.39 9.42
N GLU A 20 6.09 12.69 10.00
CA GLU A 20 5.38 13.97 9.80
C GLU A 20 6.24 15.24 9.96
N PRO A 21 7.08 15.40 11.00
CA PRO A 21 7.95 16.58 11.11
C PRO A 21 9.20 16.54 10.22
N LEU A 22 9.46 15.43 9.53
CA LEU A 22 10.64 15.24 8.66
C LEU A 22 10.33 15.46 7.18
N ILE A 23 9.05 15.42 6.80
CA ILE A 23 8.60 15.56 5.41
C ILE A 23 8.52 17.04 5.03
N HIS A 24 9.17 17.39 3.93
CA HIS A 24 9.13 18.70 3.30
C HIS A 24 8.65 18.61 1.85
N ASP A 25 8.29 19.76 1.28
CA ASP A 25 7.88 19.85 -0.13
C ASP A 25 9.01 19.36 -1.05
N GLY A 26 8.71 18.39 -1.91
CA GLY A 26 9.65 17.81 -2.86
C GLY A 26 10.36 16.55 -2.35
N ASP A 27 10.16 16.14 -1.10
CA ASP A 27 10.69 14.87 -0.59
C ASP A 27 10.00 13.67 -1.26
N VAL A 28 10.70 12.53 -1.26
CA VAL A 28 10.18 11.24 -1.71
C VAL A 28 10.30 10.26 -0.56
N VAL A 29 9.21 9.55 -0.23
CA VAL A 29 9.21 8.53 0.82
C VAL A 29 9.19 7.15 0.19
N TRP A 30 10.14 6.29 0.59
CA TRP A 30 10.22 4.91 0.14
C TRP A 30 10.07 3.94 1.31
N ILE A 31 8.89 3.32 1.40
CA ILE A 31 8.48 2.39 2.46
C ILE A 31 8.91 0.97 2.10
N GLN A 32 9.37 0.22 3.10
CA GLN A 32 9.92 -1.11 2.90
C GLN A 32 9.14 -2.16 3.71
N ASP A 33 8.81 -3.24 3.01
CA ASP A 33 8.39 -4.53 3.55
C ASP A 33 6.99 -4.59 4.21
N TYR A 34 6.57 -5.80 4.56
CA TYR A 34 5.21 -6.12 5.02
C TYR A 34 4.84 -5.52 6.38
N HIS A 35 5.81 -5.07 7.18
CA HIS A 35 5.54 -4.48 8.49
C HIS A 35 4.79 -3.13 8.39
N LEU A 36 4.96 -2.44 7.26
CA LEU A 36 4.50 -1.07 7.05
C LEU A 36 3.49 -0.95 5.90
N MET A 37 2.61 -1.95 5.74
CA MET A 37 1.65 -1.96 4.61
C MET A 37 0.52 -0.94 4.76
N LEU A 38 0.26 -0.40 5.96
CA LEU A 38 -0.78 0.63 6.16
C LEU A 38 -0.21 2.05 6.09
N LEU A 39 1.12 2.18 6.21
CA LEU A 39 1.80 3.46 6.22
C LEU A 39 1.57 4.29 4.94
N PRO A 40 1.54 3.72 3.71
CA PRO A 40 1.36 4.53 2.51
C PRO A 40 0.06 5.32 2.52
N GLN A 41 -1.09 4.68 2.79
CA GLN A 41 -2.37 5.37 2.89
C GLN A 41 -2.39 6.40 4.02
N MET A 42 -1.84 6.07 5.20
CA MET A 42 -1.76 7.01 6.32
C MET A 42 -0.96 8.28 5.99
N LEU A 43 0.10 8.16 5.17
CA LEU A 43 0.87 9.31 4.69
C LEU A 43 0.13 10.05 3.59
N ARG A 44 -0.52 9.35 2.65
CA ARG A 44 -1.32 9.95 1.57
C ARG A 44 -2.44 10.84 2.11
N ASP A 45 -3.16 10.39 3.14
CA ASP A 45 -4.24 11.14 3.78
C ASP A 45 -3.78 12.48 4.36
N ARG A 46 -2.51 12.54 4.80
CA ARG A 46 -1.90 13.74 5.42
C ARG A 46 -1.18 14.61 4.41
N PHE A 47 -0.53 13.98 3.43
CA PHE A 47 0.30 14.62 2.42
C PHE A 47 -0.15 14.17 1.02
N PRO A 48 -1.26 14.71 0.50
CA PRO A 48 -1.87 14.25 -0.76
C PRO A 48 -0.95 14.30 -1.97
N LYS A 49 0.10 15.15 -1.94
CA LYS A 49 1.05 15.34 -3.03
C LYS A 49 2.40 14.67 -2.81
N LEU A 50 2.62 14.00 -1.68
CA LEU A 50 3.89 13.34 -1.38
C LEU A 50 4.09 12.17 -2.36
N PRO A 51 5.20 12.10 -3.09
CA PRO A 51 5.60 10.90 -3.82
C PRO A 51 5.94 9.77 -2.84
N ILE A 52 5.22 8.66 -2.93
CA ILE A 52 5.34 7.50 -2.04
C ILE A 52 5.61 6.24 -2.87
N GLY A 53 6.74 5.60 -2.63
CA GLY A 53 7.01 4.23 -3.10
C GLY A 53 6.87 3.22 -1.97
N TRP A 54 6.43 2.00 -2.29
CA TRP A 54 6.42 0.86 -1.37
C TRP A 54 7.01 -0.37 -2.06
N PHE A 55 7.85 -1.15 -1.36
CA PHE A 55 8.48 -2.35 -1.94
C PHE A 55 8.38 -3.56 -0.99
N LEU A 56 7.95 -4.71 -1.51
CA LEU A 56 7.89 -5.97 -0.75
C LEU A 56 9.12 -6.85 -1.00
N HIS A 57 9.79 -7.21 0.09
CA HIS A 57 11.00 -8.05 0.05
C HIS A 57 10.69 -9.55 0.10
N VAL A 58 9.52 -9.91 0.63
CA VAL A 58 9.05 -11.30 0.69
C VAL A 58 8.16 -11.65 -0.51
N PRO A 59 7.98 -12.93 -0.84
CA PRO A 59 7.01 -13.33 -1.86
C PRO A 59 5.59 -12.84 -1.55
N PHE A 60 4.92 -12.27 -2.55
CA PHE A 60 3.49 -11.96 -2.43
C PHE A 60 2.67 -13.23 -2.75
N PRO A 61 1.78 -13.68 -1.85
CA PRO A 61 1.05 -14.93 -2.01
C PRO A 61 0.02 -14.85 -3.15
N SER A 62 -0.47 -15.99 -3.63
CA SER A 62 -1.57 -16.00 -4.60
C SER A 62 -2.86 -15.39 -4.01
N PRO A 63 -3.77 -14.84 -4.83
CA PRO A 63 -5.01 -14.24 -4.34
C PRO A 63 -5.87 -15.19 -3.49
N GLU A 64 -5.85 -16.48 -3.82
CA GLU A 64 -6.58 -17.53 -3.08
C GLU A 64 -6.08 -17.70 -1.64
N ILE A 65 -4.78 -17.54 -1.41
CA ILE A 65 -4.17 -17.60 -0.09
C ILE A 65 -4.34 -16.24 0.60
N TYR A 66 -4.09 -15.14 -0.11
CA TYR A 66 -4.16 -13.79 0.44
C TYR A 66 -5.53 -13.46 1.04
N ARG A 67 -6.63 -13.84 0.36
CA ARG A 67 -8.01 -13.60 0.85
C ARG A 67 -8.35 -14.28 2.18
N SER A 68 -7.56 -15.26 2.62
CA SER A 68 -7.75 -15.92 3.91
C SER A 68 -7.33 -15.03 5.10
N LEU A 69 -6.56 -13.96 4.85
CA LEU A 69 -6.17 -13.00 5.88
C LEU A 69 -7.40 -12.21 6.34
N PRO A 70 -7.67 -12.12 7.66
CA PRO A 70 -8.84 -11.43 8.19
C PRO A 70 -8.98 -9.97 7.78
N TRP A 71 -7.84 -9.26 7.61
CA TRP A 71 -7.76 -7.83 7.28
C TRP A 71 -7.16 -7.62 5.89
N SER A 72 -7.37 -8.57 4.98
CA SER A 72 -6.78 -8.56 3.63
C SER A 72 -7.12 -7.29 2.84
N ARG A 73 -8.37 -6.80 2.95
CA ARG A 73 -8.83 -5.60 2.25
C ARG A 73 -8.12 -4.35 2.76
N GLU A 74 -8.14 -4.14 4.07
CA GLU A 74 -7.54 -2.97 4.73
C GLU A 74 -6.03 -2.90 4.47
N ILE A 75 -5.36 -4.05 4.41
CA ILE A 75 -3.93 -4.12 4.06
C ILE A 75 -3.70 -3.70 2.61
N LEU A 76 -4.53 -4.15 1.65
CA LEU A 76 -4.40 -3.75 0.25
C LEU A 76 -4.67 -2.25 0.06
N GLU A 77 -5.73 -1.74 0.68
CA GLU A 77 -6.06 -0.31 0.68
C GLU A 77 -4.90 0.52 1.27
N GLY A 78 -4.28 0.02 2.34
CA GLY A 78 -3.07 0.60 2.91
C GLY A 78 -1.92 0.77 1.91
N VAL A 79 -1.65 -0.27 1.12
CA VAL A 79 -0.57 -0.29 0.10
C VAL A 79 -0.92 0.60 -1.09
N LEU A 80 -2.18 0.65 -1.49
CA LEU A 80 -2.67 1.46 -2.62
C LEU A 80 -2.56 2.97 -2.39
N GLY A 81 -2.24 3.43 -1.18
CA GLY A 81 -1.85 4.82 -0.94
C GLY A 81 -0.50 5.22 -1.55
N ALA A 82 0.33 4.24 -1.94
CA ALA A 82 1.59 4.46 -2.64
C ALA A 82 1.38 4.79 -4.13
N ASP A 83 2.24 5.64 -4.69
CA ASP A 83 2.29 5.91 -6.13
C ASP A 83 2.95 4.79 -6.92
N LEU A 84 3.85 4.05 -6.28
CA LEU A 84 4.58 2.93 -6.88
C LEU A 84 4.62 1.76 -5.90
N VAL A 85 4.15 0.60 -6.35
CA VAL A 85 4.19 -0.67 -5.61
C VAL A 85 5.17 -1.61 -6.32
N GLY A 86 6.24 -2.00 -5.62
CA GLY A 86 7.32 -2.81 -6.18
C GLY A 86 7.42 -4.20 -5.57
N PHE A 87 7.81 -5.16 -6.39
CA PHE A 87 8.04 -6.56 -6.02
C PHE A 87 9.31 -7.10 -6.68
N HIS A 88 9.85 -8.19 -6.15
CA HIS A 88 11.02 -8.86 -6.73
C HIS A 88 10.75 -9.53 -8.10
N THR A 89 9.52 -9.95 -8.38
CA THR A 89 9.17 -10.66 -9.62
C THR A 89 7.85 -10.17 -10.18
N VAL A 90 7.68 -10.34 -11.49
CA VAL A 90 6.42 -10.03 -12.19
C VAL A 90 5.27 -10.88 -11.69
N ASP A 91 5.52 -12.13 -11.28
CA ASP A 91 4.46 -13.02 -10.77
C ASP A 91 3.90 -12.54 -9.43
N TYR A 92 4.74 -11.98 -8.55
CA TYR A 92 4.26 -11.36 -7.31
C TYR A 92 3.45 -10.09 -7.58
N ALA A 93 3.87 -9.28 -8.56
CA ALA A 93 3.09 -8.12 -8.98
C ALA A 93 1.72 -8.53 -9.55
N ARG A 94 1.66 -9.57 -10.39
CA ARG A 94 0.40 -10.14 -10.91
C ARG A 94 -0.49 -10.64 -9.78
N ASN A 95 0.06 -11.38 -8.82
CA ASN A 95 -0.71 -11.85 -7.67
C ASN A 95 -1.30 -10.69 -6.86
N PHE A 96 -0.54 -9.60 -6.68
CA PHE A 96 -1.03 -8.39 -6.03
C PHE A 96 -2.19 -7.76 -6.80
N VAL A 97 -2.02 -7.53 -8.11
CA VAL A 97 -3.06 -6.97 -8.98
C VAL A 97 -4.33 -7.83 -8.95
N SER A 98 -4.19 -9.15 -9.08
CA SER A 98 -5.33 -10.06 -8.99
C SER A 98 -5.99 -10.06 -7.60
N SER A 99 -5.23 -9.82 -6.53
CA SER A 99 -5.80 -9.67 -5.18
C SER A 99 -6.56 -8.37 -5.02
N VAL A 100 -6.06 -7.27 -5.58
CA VAL A 100 -6.76 -5.97 -5.63
C VAL A 100 -8.06 -6.09 -6.43
N GLN A 101 -8.02 -6.67 -7.62
CA GLN A 101 -9.21 -6.91 -8.45
C GLN A 101 -10.24 -7.78 -7.70
N LEU A 102 -9.80 -8.90 -7.12
CA LEU A 102 -10.68 -9.85 -6.45
C LEU A 102 -11.31 -9.28 -5.17
N LEU A 103 -10.52 -8.56 -4.37
CA LEU A 103 -10.94 -8.15 -3.03
C LEU A 103 -11.47 -6.73 -2.97
N LEU A 104 -11.03 -5.83 -3.84
CA LEU A 104 -11.45 -4.41 -3.82
C LEU A 104 -12.37 -4.05 -4.98
N ASP A 105 -12.59 -4.95 -5.95
CA ASP A 105 -13.40 -4.71 -7.15
C ASP A 105 -12.88 -3.54 -8.01
N ILE A 106 -11.56 -3.36 -8.02
CA ILE A 106 -10.88 -2.33 -8.82
C ILE A 106 -10.30 -2.98 -10.07
N SER A 107 -10.77 -2.55 -11.25
CA SER A 107 -10.20 -3.00 -12.52
C SER A 107 -8.77 -2.48 -12.67
N CYS A 108 -7.84 -3.35 -13.04
CA CYS A 108 -6.45 -2.97 -13.32
C CYS A 108 -6.12 -3.38 -14.76
N ASP A 109 -5.29 -2.60 -15.45
CA ASP A 109 -4.86 -2.96 -16.80
C ASP A 109 -3.75 -4.03 -16.82
N ASP A 110 -3.39 -4.48 -18.03
CA ASP A 110 -2.37 -5.52 -18.24
C ASP A 110 -0.95 -5.06 -17.84
N GLU A 111 -0.73 -3.75 -17.68
CA GLU A 111 0.54 -3.17 -17.23
C GLU A 111 0.60 -3.04 -15.69
N GLY A 112 -0.49 -3.36 -14.99
CA GLY A 112 -0.60 -3.27 -13.53
C GLY A 112 -0.95 -1.88 -13.03
N HIS A 113 -1.44 -1.00 -13.91
CA HIS A 113 -2.00 0.28 -13.49
C HIS A 113 -3.30 0.05 -12.74
N VAL A 114 -3.35 0.55 -11.51
CA VAL A 114 -4.56 0.62 -10.70
C VAL A 114 -5.11 2.04 -10.88
N PRO A 115 -6.26 2.23 -11.55
CA PRO A 115 -6.86 3.54 -11.74
C PRO A 115 -7.15 4.17 -10.38
N ASP A 116 -7.02 5.51 -10.31
CA ASP A 116 -6.99 6.27 -9.07
C ASP A 116 -7.95 5.71 -8.02
N ALA A 117 -7.38 5.08 -6.99
CA ALA A 117 -8.07 4.60 -5.81
C ALA A 117 -8.54 5.78 -4.91
N GLY A 118 -9.10 6.83 -5.53
CA GLY A 118 -9.53 8.07 -4.87
C GLY A 118 -8.50 9.20 -4.86
N VAL A 119 -7.44 9.16 -5.68
CA VAL A 119 -6.51 10.28 -5.82
C VAL A 119 -6.99 11.21 -6.96
N PRO A 120 -7.08 12.54 -6.78
CA PRO A 120 -7.47 13.44 -7.86
C PRO A 120 -6.41 13.50 -8.96
N GLU A 121 -6.85 13.55 -10.23
CA GLU A 121 -6.03 13.66 -11.43
C GLU A 121 -4.80 14.58 -11.24
N ARG A 122 -3.61 14.02 -11.48
CA ARG A 122 -2.35 14.74 -11.45
C ARG A 122 -2.17 15.54 -12.74
N ASN A 123 -2.54 16.82 -12.71
CA ASN A 123 -2.10 17.80 -13.73
C ASN A 123 -0.67 18.26 -13.41
N CYS A 124 0.32 17.74 -14.13
CA CYS A 124 1.58 18.39 -14.48
C CYS A 124 2.05 17.86 -15.85
#